data_AF-A8MBJ1-F1
#
_entry.id   AF-A8MBJ1-F1
#
_cell.length_a   1.000
_cell.length_b   1.000
_cell.length_c   1.000
_cell.angle_alpha   90.00
_cell.angle_beta   90.00
_cell.angle_gamma   90.00
#
_symmetry.space_group_name_H-M   'P 1'
#
loop_
_entity.id
_entity.type
_entity.pdbx_description
1 polymer ?
#
loop_
_entity_poly.entity_id
_entity_poly.type
_entity_poly.pdbx_seq_one_letter_code
_entity_poly.pdbx_strand_id
1 'polypeptide(L)'
;MGLSPEEVRRFLRALDEDEEFRLAVAAKLGISDVKASIDRLTEIVGGVVNVINSMLNILKDSLSKQDKVLEELKALREGENKLWEEVKAIRETEQRHEEELKALREENNKIWEEIKAIKEENNKIWQEIKALREVEQRHEEELKALRRDFNAFVELEEKRWEEQFKFNKWITNALMEIRDSLGGLYEYYTASWIREWLRAKGFNCDVRVNVTLPVDGSREVDALCYDPLVVGEATVKLTSIEDADREIEKLILNIKAAEKLTGRKLYAAVLAVETLPNEIAQYLRTKTKELGIILVLGREYTW
;
A
#
# COMPACT_ATOMS: atom_id res chain seq x y z
N MET A 1 -148.46 30.88 54.77
CA MET A 1 -148.55 31.55 56.07
C MET A 1 -147.15 31.93 56.49
N GLY A 2 -146.91 33.19 56.85
CA GLY A 2 -145.64 33.64 57.45
C GLY A 2 -145.79 33.74 58.97
N LEU A 3 -144.68 33.62 59.69
CA LEU A 3 -144.62 33.75 61.14
C LEU A 3 -144.87 35.22 61.56
N SER A 4 -145.48 35.43 62.73
CA SER A 4 -145.64 36.76 63.34
C SER A 4 -144.31 37.30 63.91
N PRO A 5 -144.16 38.62 64.13
CA PRO A 5 -142.91 39.21 64.63
C PRO A 5 -142.46 38.70 66.01
N GLU A 6 -143.39 38.22 66.84
CA GLU A 6 -143.10 37.65 68.16
C GLU A 6 -142.60 36.20 68.05
N GLU A 7 -143.18 35.43 67.12
CA GLU A 7 -142.73 34.08 66.80
C GLU A 7 -141.35 34.05 66.13
N VAL A 8 -141.05 35.02 65.24
CA VAL A 8 -139.70 35.17 64.65
C VAL A 8 -138.66 35.44 65.74
N ARG A 9 -138.96 36.34 66.69
CA ARG A 9 -138.05 36.61 67.82
C ARG A 9 -137.84 35.39 68.72
N ARG A 10 -138.90 34.61 68.97
CA ARG A 10 -138.80 33.35 69.71
C ARG A 10 -137.97 32.30 68.96
N PHE A 11 -138.13 32.21 67.64
CA PHE A 11 -137.38 31.30 66.77
C PHE A 11 -135.88 31.64 66.72
N LEU A 12 -135.54 32.94 66.57
CA LEU A 12 -134.16 33.40 66.59
C LEU A 12 -133.50 33.18 67.96
N ARG A 13 -134.20 33.47 69.07
CA ARG A 13 -133.67 33.20 70.41
C ARG A 13 -133.44 31.71 70.65
N ALA A 14 -134.33 30.85 70.15
CA ALA A 14 -134.15 29.40 70.20
C ALA A 14 -132.96 28.92 69.34
N LEU A 15 -132.70 29.54 68.18
CA LEU A 15 -131.50 29.23 67.39
C LEU A 15 -130.19 29.59 68.13
N ASP A 16 -130.19 30.66 68.93
CA ASP A 16 -129.00 31.09 69.67
C ASP A 16 -128.77 30.25 70.95
N GLU A 17 -129.82 30.00 71.73
CA GLU A 17 -129.75 29.42 73.07
C GLU A 17 -129.97 27.90 73.13
N ASP A 18 -130.72 27.31 72.18
CA ASP A 18 -131.05 25.87 72.14
C ASP A 18 -130.25 25.16 71.04
N GLU A 19 -129.25 24.39 71.45
CA GLU A 19 -128.36 23.65 70.57
C GLU A 19 -129.09 22.54 69.79
N GLU A 20 -130.03 21.83 70.42
CA GLU A 20 -130.77 20.74 69.78
C GLU A 20 -131.69 21.30 68.69
N PHE A 21 -132.37 22.41 68.98
CA PHE A 21 -133.16 23.14 67.99
C PHE A 21 -132.30 23.67 66.83
N ARG A 22 -131.15 24.28 67.12
CA ARG A 22 -130.21 24.79 66.11
C ARG A 22 -129.68 23.69 65.20
N LEU A 23 -129.31 22.52 65.75
CA LEU A 23 -128.86 21.37 64.97
C LEU A 23 -129.98 20.78 64.13
N ALA A 24 -131.21 20.71 64.64
CA ALA A 24 -132.37 20.24 63.88
C ALA A 24 -132.72 21.18 62.71
N VAL A 25 -132.66 22.51 62.92
CA VAL A 25 -132.84 23.51 61.85
C VAL A 25 -131.69 23.43 60.84
N ALA A 26 -130.44 23.31 61.29
CA ALA A 26 -129.28 23.14 60.41
C ALA A 26 -129.36 21.86 59.56
N ALA A 27 -129.85 20.76 60.14
CA ALA A 27 -130.11 19.52 59.41
C ALA A 27 -131.23 19.68 58.38
N LYS A 28 -132.37 20.31 58.74
CA LYS A 28 -133.47 20.57 57.80
C LYS A 28 -133.10 21.52 56.66
N LEU A 29 -132.20 22.47 56.90
CA LEU A 29 -131.70 23.42 55.90
C LEU A 29 -130.47 22.90 55.12
N GLY A 30 -129.98 21.69 55.41
CA GLY A 30 -128.81 21.08 54.75
C GLY A 30 -127.46 21.68 55.13
N ILE A 31 -127.40 22.55 56.16
CA ILE A 31 -126.17 23.20 56.62
C ILE A 31 -125.18 22.17 57.19
N SER A 32 -125.68 21.15 57.89
CA SER A 32 -124.86 20.05 58.42
C SER A 32 -124.21 19.22 57.30
N ASP A 33 -124.93 18.98 56.20
CA ASP A 33 -124.41 18.26 55.03
C ASP A 33 -123.36 19.08 54.28
N VAL A 34 -123.56 20.40 54.20
CA VAL A 34 -122.59 21.34 53.63
C VAL A 34 -121.30 21.35 54.46
N LYS A 35 -121.40 21.44 55.80
CA LYS A 35 -120.22 21.39 56.69
C LYS A 35 -119.46 20.07 56.54
N ALA A 36 -120.17 18.94 56.55
CA ALA A 36 -119.54 17.63 56.36
C ALA A 36 -118.84 17.52 54.99
N SER A 37 -119.43 18.12 53.95
CA SER A 37 -118.79 18.20 52.62
C SER A 37 -117.54 19.09 52.63
N ILE A 38 -117.56 20.23 53.33
CA ILE A 38 -116.40 21.12 53.51
C ILE A 38 -115.27 20.41 54.29
N ASP A 39 -115.61 19.68 55.35
CA ASP A 39 -114.63 18.93 56.15
C ASP A 39 -113.94 17.85 55.29
N ARG A 40 -114.72 17.07 54.50
CA ARG A 40 -114.18 16.12 53.53
C ARG A 40 -113.32 16.78 52.45
N LEU A 41 -113.76 17.93 51.91
CA LEU A 41 -112.98 18.69 50.94
C LEU A 41 -111.65 19.15 51.56
N THR A 42 -111.65 19.61 52.80
CA THR A 42 -110.44 20.05 53.51
C THR A 42 -109.45 18.90 53.69
N GLU A 43 -109.93 17.70 54.03
CA GLU A 43 -109.10 16.49 54.11
C GLU A 43 -108.50 16.12 52.75
N ILE A 44 -109.32 16.11 51.68
CA ILE A 44 -108.85 15.85 50.31
C ILE A 44 -107.79 16.89 49.90
N VAL A 45 -108.05 18.18 50.12
CA VAL A 45 -107.11 19.26 49.80
C VAL A 45 -105.80 19.11 50.60
N GLY A 46 -105.87 18.74 51.89
CA GLY A 46 -104.68 18.44 52.69
C GLY A 46 -103.87 17.28 52.12
N GLY A 47 -104.54 16.20 51.69
CA GLY A 47 -103.90 15.09 50.98
C GLY A 47 -103.22 15.53 49.68
N VAL A 48 -103.90 16.36 48.88
CA VAL A 48 -103.33 16.94 47.64
C VAL A 48 -102.09 17.77 47.94
N VAL A 49 -102.11 18.62 48.97
CA VAL A 49 -100.94 19.42 49.38
C VAL A 49 -99.76 18.55 49.78
N ASN A 50 -99.99 17.47 50.53
CA ASN A 50 -98.93 16.53 50.91
C ASN A 50 -98.31 15.83 49.70
N VAL A 51 -99.13 15.41 48.74
CA VAL A 51 -98.66 14.84 47.46
C VAL A 51 -97.85 15.88 46.68
N ILE A 52 -98.32 17.12 46.57
CA ILE A 52 -97.60 18.22 45.89
C ILE A 52 -96.23 18.44 46.54
N ASN A 53 -96.15 18.51 47.87
CA ASN A 53 -94.88 18.70 48.57
C ASN A 53 -93.90 17.54 48.32
N SER A 54 -94.43 16.31 48.29
CA SER A 54 -93.62 15.11 47.99
C SER A 54 -93.11 15.13 46.54
N MET A 55 -93.97 15.52 45.58
CA MET A 55 -93.58 15.72 44.18
C MET A 55 -92.53 16.82 44.03
N LEU A 56 -92.67 17.95 44.73
CA LEU A 56 -91.68 19.04 44.70
C LEU A 56 -90.31 18.58 45.19
N ASN A 57 -90.24 17.75 46.23
CA ASN A 57 -88.97 17.21 46.71
C ASN A 57 -88.34 16.26 45.69
N ILE A 58 -89.13 15.35 45.09
CA ILE A 58 -88.65 14.47 44.02
C ILE A 58 -88.12 15.29 42.82
N LEU A 59 -88.83 16.37 42.45
CA LEU A 59 -88.41 17.25 41.37
C LEU A 59 -87.08 17.95 41.69
N LYS A 60 -86.90 18.45 42.91
CA LYS A 60 -85.61 19.06 43.34
C LYS A 60 -84.47 18.05 43.29
N ASP A 61 -84.67 16.85 43.77
CA ASP A 61 -83.66 15.79 43.74
C ASP A 61 -83.31 15.38 42.30
N SER A 62 -84.33 15.32 41.43
CA SER A 62 -84.15 15.02 40.00
C SER A 62 -83.35 16.12 39.30
N LEU A 63 -83.66 17.39 39.55
CA LEU A 63 -82.92 18.53 39.00
C LEU A 63 -81.46 18.51 39.46
N SER A 64 -81.21 18.26 40.75
CA SER A 64 -79.84 18.15 41.27
C SER A 64 -79.05 17.00 40.60
N LYS A 65 -79.69 15.86 40.31
CA LYS A 65 -79.07 14.77 39.56
C LYS A 65 -78.79 15.16 38.11
N GLN A 66 -79.71 15.89 37.47
CA GLN A 66 -79.51 16.40 36.11
C GLN A 66 -78.32 17.36 36.01
N ASP A 67 -78.13 18.24 37.00
CA ASP A 67 -76.98 19.14 37.05
C ASP A 67 -75.64 18.36 37.12
N LYS A 68 -75.57 17.33 37.96
CA LYS A 68 -74.38 16.47 38.05
C LYS A 68 -74.07 15.75 36.75
N VAL A 69 -75.10 15.21 36.09
CA VAL A 69 -74.96 14.57 34.77
C VAL A 69 -74.44 15.57 33.73
N LEU A 70 -74.91 16.82 33.77
CA LEU A 70 -74.44 17.87 32.86
C LEU A 70 -72.96 18.20 33.09
N GLU A 71 -72.51 18.24 34.33
CA GLU A 71 -71.10 18.44 34.68
C GLU A 71 -70.22 17.28 34.19
N GLU A 72 -70.64 16.03 34.43
CA GLU A 72 -69.93 14.85 33.92
C GLU A 72 -69.85 14.84 32.38
N LEU A 73 -70.94 15.22 31.70
CA LEU A 73 -70.95 15.33 30.23
C LEU A 73 -69.98 16.40 29.71
N LYS A 74 -69.83 17.52 30.41
CA LYS A 74 -68.83 18.55 30.07
C LYS A 74 -67.40 18.02 30.24
N ALA A 75 -67.12 17.37 31.38
CA ALA A 75 -65.81 16.78 31.65
C ALA A 75 -65.45 15.69 30.64
N LEU A 76 -66.41 14.84 30.26
CA LEU A 76 -66.21 13.82 29.22
C LEU A 76 -65.90 14.45 27.86
N ARG A 77 -66.62 15.52 27.47
CA ARG A 77 -66.36 16.23 26.22
C ARG A 77 -64.97 16.88 26.20
N GLU A 78 -64.53 17.45 27.31
CA GLU A 78 -63.17 17.97 27.43
C GLU A 78 -62.11 16.86 27.32
N GLY A 79 -62.35 15.70 27.92
CA GLY A 79 -61.50 14.52 27.77
C GLY A 79 -61.44 14.01 26.33
N GLU A 80 -62.58 13.95 25.65
CA GLU A 80 -62.67 13.56 24.24
C GLU A 80 -61.87 14.53 23.34
N ASN A 81 -61.97 15.84 23.57
CA ASN A 81 -61.21 16.82 22.81
C ASN A 81 -59.69 16.64 22.97
N LYS A 82 -59.21 16.39 24.21
CA LYS A 82 -57.79 16.12 24.46
C LYS A 82 -57.30 14.86 23.75
N LEU A 83 -58.09 13.79 23.79
CA LEU A 83 -57.78 12.56 23.07
C LEU A 83 -57.70 12.81 21.56
N TRP A 84 -58.58 13.64 21.00
CA TRP A 84 -58.51 14.03 19.58
C TRP A 84 -57.21 14.78 19.23
N GLU A 85 -56.75 15.67 20.11
CA GLU A 85 -55.47 16.36 19.92
C GLU A 85 -54.29 15.39 19.96
N GLU A 86 -54.27 14.44 20.90
CA GLU A 86 -53.25 13.39 20.99
C GLU A 86 -53.25 12.49 19.75
N VAL A 87 -54.43 12.03 19.31
CA VAL A 87 -54.58 11.21 18.09
C VAL A 87 -54.06 11.96 16.87
N LYS A 88 -54.32 13.27 16.77
CA LYS A 88 -53.80 14.11 15.69
C LYS A 88 -52.28 14.20 15.74
N ALA A 89 -51.69 14.46 16.91
CA ALA A 89 -50.25 14.51 17.09
C ALA A 89 -49.57 13.19 16.72
N ILE A 90 -50.17 12.05 17.11
CA ILE A 90 -49.67 10.72 16.75
C ILE A 90 -49.65 10.55 15.22
N ARG A 91 -50.73 10.92 14.52
CA ARG A 91 -50.77 10.84 13.05
C ARG A 91 -49.69 11.70 12.38
N GLU A 92 -49.43 12.89 12.90
CA GLU A 92 -48.36 13.76 12.40
C GLU A 92 -46.96 13.17 12.66
N THR A 93 -46.76 12.43 13.75
CA THR A 93 -45.50 11.70 13.98
C THR A 93 -45.37 10.47 13.10
N GLU A 94 -46.46 9.73 12.87
CA GLU A 94 -46.50 8.56 12.00
C GLU A 94 -46.15 8.93 10.56
N GLN A 95 -46.71 10.03 10.04
CA GLN A 95 -46.38 10.53 8.72
C GLN A 95 -44.90 10.91 8.59
N ARG A 96 -44.32 11.56 9.60
CA ARG A 96 -42.89 11.89 9.63
C ARG A 96 -42.01 10.64 9.61
N HIS A 97 -42.34 9.63 10.41
CA HIS A 97 -41.62 8.36 10.39
C HIS A 97 -41.74 7.65 9.03
N GLU A 98 -42.88 7.73 8.36
CA GLU A 98 -43.05 7.15 7.03
C GLU A 98 -42.15 7.83 5.98
N GLU A 99 -42.05 9.16 6.03
CA GLU A 99 -41.14 9.94 5.18
C GLU A 99 -39.67 9.60 5.44
N GLU A 100 -39.26 9.49 6.71
CA GLU A 100 -37.91 9.08 7.09
C GLU A 100 -37.59 7.65 6.61
N LEU A 101 -38.52 6.70 6.78
CA LEU A 101 -38.36 5.33 6.29
C LEU A 101 -38.21 5.28 4.77
N LYS A 102 -38.93 6.14 4.04
CA LYS A 102 -38.79 6.23 2.59
C LYS A 102 -37.41 6.75 2.20
N ALA A 103 -36.92 7.81 2.85
CA ALA A 103 -35.59 8.35 2.61
C ALA A 103 -34.49 7.32 2.89
N LEU A 104 -34.59 6.58 4.00
CA LEU A 104 -33.66 5.50 4.34
C LEU A 104 -33.68 4.36 3.32
N ARG A 105 -34.85 4.03 2.74
CA ARG A 105 -34.93 3.03 1.67
C ARG A 105 -34.24 3.52 0.39
N GLU A 106 -34.40 4.78 0.05
CA GLU A 106 -33.73 5.38 -1.11
C GLU A 106 -32.21 5.41 -0.94
N GLU A 107 -31.72 5.75 0.25
CA GLU A 107 -30.29 5.71 0.57
C GLU A 107 -29.73 4.29 0.54
N ASN A 108 -30.43 3.32 1.13
CA ASN A 108 -30.05 1.91 1.05
C ASN A 108 -29.98 1.40 -0.40
N ASN A 109 -30.89 1.82 -1.27
CA ASN A 109 -30.84 1.45 -2.68
C ASN A 109 -29.56 1.98 -3.37
N LYS A 110 -29.17 3.23 -3.08
CA LYS A 110 -27.90 3.79 -3.61
C LYS A 110 -26.69 3.00 -3.14
N ILE A 111 -26.64 2.65 -1.86
CA ILE A 111 -25.58 1.81 -1.29
C ILE A 111 -25.51 0.46 -2.02
N TRP A 112 -26.65 -0.15 -2.34
CA TRP A 112 -26.67 -1.41 -3.10
C TRP A 112 -26.14 -1.26 -4.52
N GLU A 113 -26.41 -0.14 -5.20
CA GLU A 113 -25.85 0.16 -6.51
C GLU A 113 -24.33 0.32 -6.45
N GLU A 114 -23.81 1.04 -5.45
CA GLU A 114 -22.37 1.19 -5.22
C GLU A 114 -21.70 -0.16 -4.94
N ILE A 115 -22.28 -1.00 -4.07
CA ILE A 115 -21.78 -2.34 -3.79
C ILE A 115 -21.72 -3.19 -5.08
N LYS A 116 -22.73 -3.05 -5.96
CA LYS A 116 -22.73 -3.76 -7.24
C LYS A 116 -21.61 -3.29 -8.15
N ALA A 117 -21.41 -1.97 -8.27
CA ALA A 117 -20.31 -1.40 -9.06
C ALA A 117 -18.94 -1.86 -8.56
N ILE A 118 -18.71 -1.82 -7.24
CA ILE A 118 -17.47 -2.29 -6.61
C ILE A 118 -17.23 -3.79 -6.90
N LYS A 119 -18.28 -4.62 -6.86
CA LYS A 119 -18.16 -6.04 -7.22
C LYS A 119 -17.75 -6.25 -8.68
N GLU A 120 -18.29 -5.45 -9.60
CA GLU A 120 -17.94 -5.50 -11.01
C GLU A 120 -16.48 -5.07 -11.25
N GLU A 121 -16.01 -4.01 -10.58
CA GLU A 121 -14.61 -3.59 -10.64
C GLU A 121 -13.66 -4.63 -10.04
N ASN A 122 -13.99 -5.19 -8.87
CA ASN A 122 -13.21 -6.25 -8.26
C ASN A 122 -13.07 -7.48 -9.18
N ASN A 123 -14.13 -7.84 -9.92
CA ASN A 123 -14.06 -8.93 -10.89
C ASN A 123 -13.07 -8.62 -12.04
N LYS A 124 -13.02 -7.38 -12.53
CA LYS A 124 -12.04 -6.96 -13.55
C LYS A 124 -10.61 -7.05 -13.01
N ILE A 125 -10.38 -6.56 -11.80
CA ILE A 125 -9.07 -6.66 -11.13
C ILE A 125 -8.64 -8.12 -11.00
N TRP A 126 -9.54 -9.03 -10.62
CA TRP A 126 -9.23 -10.46 -10.55
C TRP A 126 -8.85 -11.07 -11.91
N GLN A 127 -9.50 -10.65 -12.99
CA GLN A 127 -9.14 -11.07 -14.34
C GLN A 127 -7.75 -10.57 -14.74
N GLU A 128 -7.42 -9.32 -14.43
CA GLU A 128 -6.08 -8.75 -14.67
C GLU A 128 -5.00 -9.47 -13.86
N ILE A 129 -5.24 -9.73 -12.57
CA ILE A 129 -4.32 -10.49 -11.71
C ILE A 129 -4.08 -11.88 -12.30
N LYS A 130 -5.13 -12.55 -12.81
CA LYS A 130 -4.99 -13.86 -13.45
C LYS A 130 -4.12 -13.76 -14.71
N ALA A 131 -4.36 -12.78 -15.58
CA ALA A 131 -3.57 -12.58 -16.79
C ALA A 131 -2.10 -12.27 -16.47
N LEU A 132 -1.84 -11.46 -15.44
CA LEU A 132 -0.47 -11.16 -14.98
C LEU A 132 0.26 -12.41 -14.50
N ARG A 133 -0.42 -13.30 -13.76
CA ARG A 133 0.18 -14.59 -13.35
C ARG A 133 0.54 -15.48 -14.53
N GLU A 134 -0.29 -15.50 -15.58
CA GLU A 134 0.01 -16.25 -16.81
C GLU A 134 1.24 -15.68 -17.52
N VAL A 135 1.38 -14.34 -17.57
CA VAL A 135 2.58 -13.67 -18.12
C VAL A 135 3.82 -13.98 -17.28
N GLU A 136 3.71 -13.90 -15.95
CA GLU A 136 4.79 -14.21 -15.02
C GLU A 136 5.32 -15.64 -15.21
N GLN A 137 4.41 -16.61 -15.35
CA GLN A 137 4.79 -18.00 -15.60
C GLN A 137 5.55 -18.16 -16.93
N ARG A 138 5.09 -17.49 -18.00
CA ARG A 138 5.81 -17.51 -19.29
C ARG A 138 7.22 -16.92 -19.18
N HIS A 139 7.37 -15.80 -18.49
CA HIS A 139 8.69 -15.21 -18.27
C HIS A 139 9.60 -16.13 -17.44
N GLU A 140 9.05 -16.84 -16.45
CA GLU A 140 9.83 -17.82 -15.69
C GLU A 140 10.33 -18.97 -16.57
N GLU A 141 9.49 -19.46 -17.48
CA GLU A 141 9.85 -20.49 -18.47
C GLU A 141 10.93 -19.99 -19.45
N GLU A 142 10.78 -18.77 -19.97
CA GLU A 142 11.78 -18.12 -20.84
C GLU A 142 13.13 -17.93 -20.13
N LEU A 143 13.13 -17.47 -18.87
CA LEU A 143 14.36 -17.34 -18.08
C LEU A 143 15.03 -18.68 -17.83
N LYS A 144 14.27 -19.75 -17.60
CA LYS A 144 14.80 -21.12 -17.49
C LYS A 144 15.41 -21.58 -18.80
N ALA A 145 14.78 -21.31 -19.94
CA ALA A 145 15.31 -21.64 -21.26
C ALA A 145 16.61 -20.87 -21.53
N LEU A 146 16.62 -19.56 -21.33
CA LEU A 146 17.80 -18.71 -21.51
C LEU A 146 18.97 -19.17 -20.64
N ARG A 147 18.70 -19.58 -19.40
CA ARG A 147 19.73 -20.12 -18.50
C ARG A 147 20.32 -21.43 -19.04
N ARG A 148 19.51 -22.30 -19.64
CA ARG A 148 20.01 -23.54 -20.27
C ARG A 148 20.88 -23.22 -21.48
N ASP A 149 20.43 -22.30 -22.33
CA ASP A 149 21.17 -21.89 -23.53
C ASP A 149 22.51 -21.25 -23.17
N PHE A 150 22.51 -20.38 -22.14
CA PHE A 150 23.73 -19.77 -21.62
C PHE A 150 24.72 -20.80 -21.08
N ASN A 151 24.24 -21.77 -20.28
CA ASN A 151 25.10 -22.82 -19.75
C ASN A 151 25.70 -23.67 -20.90
N ALA A 152 24.90 -24.04 -21.90
CA ALA A 152 25.38 -24.77 -23.08
C ALA A 152 26.42 -23.97 -23.88
N PHE A 153 26.22 -22.65 -24.01
CA PHE A 153 27.20 -21.76 -24.63
C PHE A 153 28.52 -21.75 -23.85
N VAL A 154 28.47 -21.62 -22.53
CA VAL A 154 29.67 -21.66 -21.67
C VAL A 154 30.43 -22.97 -21.84
N GLU A 155 29.75 -24.11 -21.82
CA GLU A 155 30.38 -25.42 -22.05
C GLU A 155 31.06 -25.52 -23.43
N LEU A 156 30.45 -24.95 -24.47
CA LEU A 156 31.04 -24.92 -25.82
C LEU A 156 32.25 -23.99 -25.93
N GLU A 157 32.24 -22.85 -25.24
CA GLU A 157 33.39 -21.96 -25.15
C GLU A 157 34.54 -22.63 -24.40
N GLU A 158 34.29 -23.26 -23.25
CA GLU A 158 35.31 -23.98 -22.48
C GLU A 158 36.00 -25.06 -23.34
N LYS A 159 35.23 -25.86 -24.09
CA LYS A 159 35.79 -26.84 -25.04
C LYS A 159 36.67 -26.19 -26.12
N ARG A 160 36.22 -25.08 -26.71
CA ARG A 160 37.01 -24.34 -27.71
C ARG A 160 38.31 -23.81 -27.13
N TRP A 161 38.28 -23.25 -25.93
CA TRP A 161 39.47 -22.80 -25.22
C TRP A 161 40.44 -23.95 -24.94
N GLU A 162 39.95 -25.09 -24.47
CA GLU A 162 40.78 -26.28 -24.26
C GLU A 162 41.48 -26.75 -25.55
N GLU A 163 40.74 -26.81 -26.66
CA GLU A 163 41.30 -27.14 -27.97
C GLU A 163 42.35 -26.11 -28.42
N GLN A 164 42.07 -24.82 -28.23
CA GLN A 164 42.99 -23.75 -28.57
C GLN A 164 44.25 -23.76 -27.69
N PHE A 165 44.13 -24.07 -26.39
CA PHE A 165 45.29 -24.25 -25.51
C PHE A 165 46.13 -25.45 -25.92
N LYS A 166 45.51 -26.57 -26.31
CA LYS A 166 46.23 -27.74 -26.84
C LYS A 166 47.01 -27.38 -28.11
N PHE A 167 46.36 -26.67 -29.04
CA PHE A 167 46.99 -26.18 -30.27
C PHE A 167 48.16 -25.23 -29.98
N ASN A 168 47.95 -24.23 -29.13
CA ASN A 168 48.99 -23.27 -28.74
C ASN A 168 50.19 -23.97 -28.07
N LYS A 169 49.94 -24.95 -27.20
CA LYS A 169 50.99 -25.75 -26.58
C LYS A 169 51.77 -26.55 -27.61
N TRP A 170 51.09 -27.17 -28.57
CA TRP A 170 51.74 -27.88 -29.67
C TRP A 170 52.62 -26.95 -30.52
N ILE A 171 52.11 -25.80 -30.94
CA ILE A 171 52.88 -24.78 -31.67
C ILE A 171 54.10 -24.34 -30.86
N THR A 172 53.93 -24.06 -29.57
CA THR A 172 55.03 -23.63 -28.69
C THR A 172 56.13 -24.68 -28.63
N ASN A 173 55.77 -25.96 -28.47
CA ASN A 173 56.74 -27.05 -28.47
C ASN A 173 57.46 -27.19 -29.82
N ALA A 174 56.72 -27.11 -30.93
CA ALA A 174 57.30 -27.16 -32.28
C ALA A 174 58.31 -26.01 -32.50
N LEU A 175 57.98 -24.80 -32.03
CA LEU A 175 58.91 -23.65 -32.07
C LEU A 175 60.12 -23.84 -31.15
N MET A 176 59.96 -24.47 -29.99
CA MET A 176 61.10 -24.81 -29.10
C MET A 176 62.02 -25.87 -29.73
N GLU A 177 61.48 -26.86 -30.44
CA GLU A 177 62.30 -27.85 -31.17
C GLU A 177 63.07 -27.19 -32.33
N ILE A 178 62.47 -26.22 -33.01
CA ILE A 178 63.16 -25.38 -34.00
C ILE A 178 64.23 -24.51 -33.33
N ARG A 179 63.95 -23.92 -32.17
CA ARG A 179 64.93 -23.16 -31.37
C ARG A 179 66.14 -24.00 -31.01
N ASP A 180 65.94 -25.23 -30.52
CA ASP A 180 67.01 -26.10 -30.02
C ASP A 180 67.92 -26.64 -31.14
N SER A 181 67.46 -26.59 -32.41
CA SER A 181 68.23 -27.03 -33.58
C SER A 181 69.00 -25.93 -34.31
N LEU A 182 68.74 -24.64 -34.03
CA LEU A 182 69.24 -23.51 -34.85
C LEU A 182 70.21 -22.54 -34.17
N GLY A 183 70.58 -22.74 -32.88
CA GLY A 183 71.69 -22.04 -32.19
C GLY A 183 71.97 -20.60 -32.65
N GLY A 184 71.16 -19.63 -32.19
CA GLY A 184 71.24 -18.22 -32.62
C GLY A 184 69.88 -17.50 -32.72
N LEU A 185 68.81 -18.09 -32.16
CA LEU A 185 67.45 -17.58 -32.27
C LEU A 185 67.11 -16.54 -31.19
N TYR A 186 67.88 -16.49 -30.10
CA TYR A 186 67.61 -15.59 -28.98
C TYR A 186 67.99 -14.14 -29.32
N GLU A 187 68.99 -13.97 -30.18
CA GLU A 187 69.39 -12.72 -30.79
C GLU A 187 68.25 -12.19 -31.70
N TYR A 188 67.60 -13.06 -32.49
CA TYR A 188 66.41 -12.68 -33.28
C TYR A 188 65.19 -12.34 -32.42
N TYR A 189 64.95 -13.09 -31.34
CA TYR A 189 63.90 -12.74 -30.36
C TYR A 189 64.17 -11.37 -29.74
N THR A 190 65.40 -11.13 -29.30
CA THR A 190 65.84 -9.85 -28.72
C THR A 190 65.68 -8.72 -29.72
N ALA A 191 66.09 -8.91 -30.98
CA ALA A 191 65.89 -7.92 -32.04
C ALA A 191 64.41 -7.65 -32.32
N SER A 192 63.55 -8.67 -32.30
CA SER A 192 62.10 -8.51 -32.45
C SER A 192 61.49 -7.74 -31.28
N TRP A 193 61.90 -8.04 -30.05
CA TRP A 193 61.47 -7.32 -28.86
C TRP A 193 61.89 -5.84 -28.93
N ILE A 194 63.15 -5.57 -29.29
CA ILE A 194 63.65 -4.19 -29.49
C ILE A 194 62.84 -3.47 -30.55
N ARG A 195 62.53 -4.13 -31.66
CA ARG A 195 61.74 -3.56 -32.77
C ARG A 195 60.35 -3.15 -32.31
N GLU A 196 59.63 -4.02 -31.60
CA GLU A 196 58.28 -3.70 -31.09
C GLU A 196 58.33 -2.64 -29.99
N TRP A 197 59.35 -2.66 -29.12
CA TRP A 197 59.57 -1.62 -28.11
C TRP A 197 59.84 -0.24 -28.74
N LEU A 198 60.63 -0.19 -29.82
CA LEU A 198 60.87 1.03 -30.59
C LEU A 198 59.62 1.51 -31.33
N ARG A 199 58.83 0.60 -31.92
CA ARG A 199 57.55 0.92 -32.59
C ARG A 199 56.55 1.56 -31.63
N ALA A 200 56.42 1.03 -30.42
CA ALA A 200 55.57 1.61 -29.38
C ALA A 200 56.00 3.05 -29.00
N LYS A 201 57.26 3.43 -29.27
CA LYS A 201 57.82 4.77 -29.06
C LYS A 201 57.83 5.64 -30.31
N GLY A 202 57.22 5.18 -31.40
CA GLY A 202 57.14 5.93 -32.67
C GLY A 202 58.37 5.82 -33.56
N PHE A 203 59.32 4.94 -33.25
CA PHE A 203 60.49 4.68 -34.10
C PHE A 203 60.24 3.47 -35.00
N ASN A 204 60.68 3.57 -36.26
CA ASN A 204 60.70 2.45 -37.19
C ASN A 204 62.16 2.12 -37.52
N CYS A 205 62.74 1.15 -36.82
CA CYS A 205 64.11 0.73 -37.03
C CYS A 205 64.19 -0.73 -37.49
N ASP A 206 65.06 -0.97 -38.47
CA ASP A 206 65.49 -2.31 -38.85
C ASP A 206 66.60 -2.78 -37.91
N VAL A 207 66.21 -3.44 -36.82
CA VAL A 207 67.14 -4.04 -35.85
C VAL A 207 67.84 -5.22 -36.51
N ARG A 208 69.16 -5.11 -36.69
CA ARG A 208 70.01 -6.14 -37.30
C ARG A 208 70.58 -7.06 -36.23
N VAL A 209 70.73 -8.33 -36.58
CA VAL A 209 71.26 -9.39 -35.70
C VAL A 209 72.69 -9.75 -36.13
N ASN A 210 73.56 -10.09 -35.17
CA ASN A 210 74.95 -10.54 -35.39
C ASN A 210 75.77 -9.56 -36.25
N VAL A 211 75.85 -8.31 -35.80
CA VAL A 211 76.54 -7.23 -36.52
C VAL A 211 78.00 -7.17 -36.10
N THR A 212 78.91 -7.38 -37.05
CA THR A 212 80.36 -7.16 -36.83
C THR A 212 80.73 -5.70 -37.05
N LEU A 213 81.20 -5.03 -36.00
CA LEU A 213 81.71 -3.66 -36.03
C LEU A 213 83.22 -3.66 -36.26
N PRO A 214 83.76 -2.99 -37.30
CA PRO A 214 85.20 -2.94 -37.58
C PRO A 214 85.90 -1.90 -36.68
N VAL A 215 85.78 -2.07 -35.37
CA VAL A 215 86.38 -1.19 -34.35
C VAL A 215 87.28 -2.03 -33.46
N ASP A 216 88.55 -1.62 -33.30
CA ASP A 216 89.53 -2.22 -32.39
C ASP A 216 89.66 -3.76 -32.52
N GLY A 217 89.83 -4.27 -33.77
CA GLY A 217 90.06 -5.70 -34.04
C GLY A 217 88.84 -6.51 -34.45
N SER A 218 87.71 -5.84 -34.71
CA SER A 218 86.37 -6.39 -34.99
C SER A 218 85.64 -6.89 -33.74
N ARG A 219 84.37 -6.52 -33.60
CA ARG A 219 83.52 -6.85 -32.45
C ARG A 219 82.10 -7.17 -32.90
N GLU A 220 81.59 -8.31 -32.49
CA GLU A 220 80.23 -8.73 -32.79
C GLU A 220 79.24 -8.18 -31.76
N VAL A 221 78.09 -7.73 -32.26
CA VAL A 221 76.97 -7.20 -31.48
C VAL A 221 75.72 -7.99 -31.85
N ASP A 222 75.07 -8.58 -30.86
CA ASP A 222 73.94 -9.49 -31.05
C ASP A 222 72.73 -8.80 -31.69
N ALA A 223 72.40 -7.58 -31.26
CA ALA A 223 71.36 -6.77 -31.87
C ALA A 223 71.75 -5.28 -31.96
N LEU A 224 71.60 -4.67 -33.13
CA LEU A 224 71.93 -3.27 -33.36
C LEU A 224 70.87 -2.54 -34.19
N CYS A 225 70.40 -1.41 -33.66
CA CYS A 225 69.66 -0.40 -34.40
C CYS A 225 70.53 0.86 -34.53
N TYR A 226 70.66 1.39 -35.75
CA TYR A 226 71.49 2.59 -36.00
C TYR A 226 70.74 3.91 -35.73
N ASP A 227 69.41 3.91 -35.84
CA ASP A 227 68.57 5.10 -35.70
C ASP A 227 67.21 4.80 -35.07
N PRO A 228 67.00 5.11 -33.77
CA PRO A 228 67.97 5.65 -32.82
C PRO A 228 69.01 4.58 -32.42
N LEU A 229 70.20 4.98 -31.92
CA LEU A 229 71.24 4.01 -31.59
C LEU A 229 70.83 3.10 -30.41
N VAL A 230 70.49 1.85 -30.69
CA VAL A 230 70.15 0.84 -29.67
C VAL A 230 71.06 -0.37 -29.83
N VAL A 231 71.68 -0.78 -28.73
CA VAL A 231 72.57 -1.94 -28.67
C VAL A 231 71.96 -2.98 -27.74
N GLY A 232 71.77 -4.19 -28.25
CA GLY A 232 71.24 -5.33 -27.53
C GLY A 232 72.27 -6.44 -27.40
N GLU A 233 72.32 -7.04 -26.22
CA GLU A 233 73.09 -8.24 -25.88
C GLU A 233 72.10 -9.33 -25.45
N ALA A 234 72.28 -10.55 -25.94
CA ALA A 234 71.34 -11.64 -25.76
C ALA A 234 72.07 -12.89 -25.25
N THR A 235 71.74 -13.31 -24.03
CA THR A 235 72.33 -14.51 -23.42
C THR A 235 71.26 -15.54 -23.06
N VAL A 236 71.55 -16.81 -23.38
CA VAL A 236 70.59 -17.91 -23.19
C VAL A 236 70.54 -18.36 -21.73
N LYS A 237 71.68 -18.42 -21.04
CA LYS A 237 71.73 -18.95 -19.68
C LYS A 237 72.80 -18.29 -18.84
N LEU A 238 72.39 -17.83 -17.65
CA LEU A 238 73.30 -17.34 -16.61
C LEU A 238 73.22 -18.25 -15.39
N THR A 239 74.38 -18.63 -14.85
CA THR A 239 74.48 -19.57 -13.73
C THR A 239 75.14 -19.00 -12.48
N SER A 240 75.84 -17.87 -12.62
CA SER A 240 76.48 -17.16 -11.51
C SER A 240 76.35 -15.64 -11.65
N ILE A 241 76.59 -14.91 -10.56
CA ILE A 241 76.65 -13.44 -10.56
C ILE A 241 77.82 -12.97 -11.43
N GLU A 242 78.94 -13.70 -11.41
CA GLU A 242 80.09 -13.44 -12.25
C GLU A 242 79.75 -13.57 -13.74
N ASP A 243 78.89 -14.51 -14.14
CA ASP A 243 78.40 -14.60 -15.53
C ASP A 243 77.62 -13.34 -15.90
N ALA A 244 76.72 -12.91 -15.01
CA ALA A 244 75.89 -11.73 -15.22
C ALA A 244 76.72 -10.45 -15.39
N ASP A 245 77.76 -10.28 -14.57
CA ASP A 245 78.68 -9.14 -14.67
C ASP A 245 79.46 -9.15 -16.00
N ARG A 246 79.92 -10.32 -16.46
CA ARG A 246 80.60 -10.43 -17.76
C ARG A 246 79.71 -10.03 -18.93
N GLU A 247 78.44 -10.39 -18.92
CA GLU A 247 77.51 -9.99 -19.98
C GLU A 247 77.24 -8.48 -19.97
N ILE A 248 77.13 -7.87 -18.78
CA ILE A 248 77.01 -6.41 -18.65
C ILE A 248 78.27 -5.72 -19.20
N GLU A 249 79.46 -6.20 -18.85
CA GLU A 249 80.72 -5.67 -19.36
C GLU A 249 80.81 -5.80 -20.88
N LYS A 250 80.41 -6.94 -21.44
CA LYS A 250 80.35 -7.17 -22.90
C LYS A 250 79.43 -6.16 -23.58
N LEU A 251 78.22 -5.95 -23.06
CA LEU A 251 77.28 -4.96 -23.57
C LEU A 251 77.84 -3.53 -23.51
N ILE A 252 78.49 -3.14 -22.40
CA ILE A 252 79.12 -1.82 -22.26
C ILE A 252 80.22 -1.61 -23.31
N LEU A 253 81.04 -2.62 -23.58
CA LEU A 253 82.06 -2.56 -24.61
C LEU A 253 81.44 -2.47 -26.02
N ASN A 254 80.35 -3.20 -26.26
CA ASN A 254 79.57 -3.15 -27.51
C ASN A 254 78.97 -1.76 -27.76
N ILE A 255 78.44 -1.12 -26.71
CA ILE A 255 77.94 0.26 -26.75
C ILE A 255 79.05 1.22 -27.18
N LYS A 256 80.22 1.17 -26.52
CA LYS A 256 81.35 2.06 -26.84
C LYS A 256 81.80 1.91 -28.29
N ALA A 257 81.86 0.67 -28.79
CA ALA A 257 82.21 0.39 -30.17
C ALA A 257 81.16 0.94 -31.16
N ALA A 258 79.87 0.76 -30.85
CA ALA A 258 78.77 1.25 -31.69
C ALA A 258 78.71 2.79 -31.72
N GLU A 259 78.91 3.48 -30.60
CA GLU A 259 78.99 4.94 -30.54
C GLU A 259 80.18 5.47 -31.35
N LYS A 260 81.36 4.83 -31.23
CA LYS A 260 82.57 5.18 -31.99
C LYS A 260 82.37 4.98 -33.50
N LEU A 261 81.71 3.90 -33.91
CA LEU A 261 81.44 3.63 -35.33
C LEU A 261 80.41 4.60 -35.93
N THR A 262 79.34 4.88 -35.19
CA THR A 262 78.18 5.62 -35.72
C THR A 262 78.25 7.13 -35.48
N GLY A 263 79.08 7.58 -34.53
CA GLY A 263 79.15 8.96 -34.07
C GLY A 263 77.90 9.43 -33.31
N ARG A 264 76.97 8.51 -33.01
CA ARG A 264 75.70 8.79 -32.33
C ARG A 264 75.81 8.41 -30.86
N LYS A 265 75.07 9.11 -30.00
CA LYS A 265 74.93 8.73 -28.59
C LYS A 265 73.92 7.60 -28.46
N LEU A 266 74.19 6.69 -27.52
CA LEU A 266 73.29 5.61 -27.16
C LEU A 266 71.91 6.17 -26.76
N TYR A 267 70.87 5.62 -27.37
CA TYR A 267 69.48 5.87 -26.99
C TYR A 267 69.00 4.86 -25.94
N ALA A 268 69.31 3.58 -26.13
CA ALA A 268 69.02 2.54 -25.15
C ALA A 268 69.98 1.35 -25.27
N ALA A 269 70.30 0.74 -24.13
CA ALA A 269 70.97 -0.55 -24.04
C ALA A 269 69.97 -1.61 -23.61
N VAL A 270 70.04 -2.80 -24.21
CA VAL A 270 69.16 -3.92 -23.87
C VAL A 270 70.00 -5.13 -23.50
N LEU A 271 69.75 -5.71 -22.33
CA LEU A 271 70.29 -7.02 -21.95
C LEU A 271 69.12 -7.99 -21.88
N ALA A 272 69.11 -8.99 -22.75
CA ALA A 272 68.12 -10.05 -22.76
C ALA A 272 68.73 -11.34 -22.17
N VAL A 273 68.03 -11.97 -21.23
CA VAL A 273 68.44 -13.23 -20.60
C VAL A 273 67.31 -14.26 -20.68
N GLU A 274 67.53 -15.40 -21.35
CA GLU A 274 66.45 -16.39 -21.54
C GLU A 274 66.18 -17.16 -20.25
N THR A 275 67.20 -17.70 -19.58
CA THR A 275 67.02 -18.57 -18.40
C THR A 275 68.04 -18.27 -17.31
N LEU A 276 67.57 -18.04 -16.08
CA LEU A 276 68.43 -17.72 -14.95
C LEU A 276 67.77 -18.05 -13.60
N PRO A 277 68.55 -18.37 -12.55
CA PRO A 277 68.07 -18.44 -11.18
C PRO A 277 67.44 -17.12 -10.68
N ASN A 278 66.41 -17.22 -9.84
CA ASN A 278 65.74 -16.06 -9.22
C ASN A 278 66.73 -15.09 -8.54
N GLU A 279 67.76 -15.61 -7.88
CA GLU A 279 68.80 -14.82 -7.20
C GLU A 279 69.55 -13.91 -8.19
N ILE A 280 69.94 -14.46 -9.34
CA ILE A 280 70.65 -13.73 -10.39
C ILE A 280 69.72 -12.72 -11.06
N ALA A 281 68.43 -13.06 -11.23
CA ALA A 281 67.43 -12.13 -11.75
C ALA A 281 67.29 -10.89 -10.86
N GLN A 282 67.24 -11.06 -9.53
CA GLN A 282 67.19 -9.95 -8.58
C GLN A 282 68.46 -9.08 -8.63
N TYR A 283 69.62 -9.71 -8.72
CA TYR A 283 70.90 -9.02 -8.92
C TYR A 283 70.88 -8.15 -10.19
N LEU A 284 70.54 -8.74 -11.34
CA LEU A 284 70.48 -8.05 -12.62
C LEU A 284 69.47 -6.91 -12.61
N ARG A 285 68.28 -7.09 -12.02
CA ARG A 285 67.26 -6.02 -11.91
C ARG A 285 67.79 -4.79 -11.18
N THR A 286 68.61 -5.00 -10.15
CA THR A 286 69.22 -3.90 -9.39
C THR A 286 70.33 -3.26 -10.22
N LYS A 287 71.26 -4.06 -10.72
CA LYS A 287 72.46 -3.59 -11.43
C LYS A 287 72.15 -2.86 -12.74
N THR A 288 71.27 -3.42 -13.55
CA THR A 288 70.88 -2.81 -14.85
C THR A 288 70.14 -1.50 -14.67
N LYS A 289 69.31 -1.37 -13.61
CA LYS A 289 68.61 -0.13 -13.28
C LYS A 289 69.58 1.01 -12.94
N GLU A 290 70.64 0.72 -12.17
CA GLU A 290 71.70 1.70 -11.87
C GLU A 290 72.43 2.17 -13.13
N LEU A 291 72.62 1.27 -14.10
CA LEU A 291 73.33 1.53 -15.35
C LEU A 291 72.43 2.07 -16.48
N GLY A 292 71.12 2.19 -16.26
CA GLY A 292 70.16 2.59 -17.29
C GLY A 292 69.98 1.56 -18.42
N ILE A 293 70.31 0.29 -18.17
CA ILE A 293 70.16 -0.82 -19.12
C ILE A 293 68.74 -1.39 -18.99
N ILE A 294 68.10 -1.64 -20.13
CA ILE A 294 66.79 -2.29 -20.19
C ILE A 294 67.01 -3.80 -20.08
N LEU A 295 66.51 -4.39 -19.00
CA LEU A 295 66.59 -5.83 -18.78
C LEU A 295 65.33 -6.52 -19.29
N VAL A 296 65.51 -7.52 -20.17
CA VAL A 296 64.46 -8.40 -20.69
C VAL A 296 64.72 -9.81 -20.16
N LEU A 297 63.82 -10.33 -19.33
CA LEU A 297 63.99 -11.66 -18.72
C LEU A 297 62.99 -12.65 -19.33
N GLY A 298 63.48 -13.87 -19.60
CA GLY A 298 62.67 -15.03 -19.95
C GLY A 298 62.20 -15.80 -18.71
N ARG A 299 62.63 -17.06 -18.60
CA ARG A 299 62.27 -17.98 -17.50
C ARG A 299 63.20 -17.81 -16.31
N GLU A 300 62.64 -17.31 -15.22
CA GLU A 300 63.27 -17.40 -13.90
C GLU A 300 62.96 -18.77 -13.28
N TYR A 301 63.95 -19.38 -12.62
CA TYR A 301 63.75 -20.64 -11.91
C TYR A 301 64.36 -20.61 -10.51
N THR A 302 63.83 -21.46 -9.65
CA THR A 302 64.39 -21.77 -8.33
C THR A 302 65.03 -23.16 -8.44
N TRP A 303 66.19 -23.35 -7.83
CA TRP A 303 66.88 -24.65 -7.78
C TRP A 303 65.98 -25.75 -7.22
#